data_AF-A0A963KEH5-F1
#
_entry.id   AF-A0A963KEH5-F1
#
_cell.length_a   1.000
_cell.length_b   1.000
_cell.length_c   1.000
_cell.angle_alpha   90.00
_cell.angle_beta   90.00
_cell.angle_gamma   90.00
#
_symmetry.space_group_name_H-M   'P 1'
#
loop_
_entity.id
_entity.type
_entity.pdbx_description
1 polymer ?
#
loop_
_entity_poly.entity_id
_entity_poly.type
_entity_poly.pdbx_seq_one_letter_code
_entity_poly.pdbx_strand_id
1 'polypeptide(L)'
;MDEAMIGSLIASTLRVSTPLILCALAGLLSERSGVIDIGLEGKMLFAAFAAGAAGVAFGSTAIALLIAMGVTVLLSWLHGFACVSHRGDQVVSGVAINIIAVGMTAVLGIAWFAQGGQTPPVSNEVRMQALMPGLVEAVQGIPVLGQVIGQGLLSHNALVYVALLLVPAVWWLMFRTRFGLRLRAVGENAHMVDAAGV
;
A
#
# COMPACT_ATOMS: atom_id res chain seq x y z
N MET A 1 29.27 -4.12 17.96
CA MET A 1 28.07 -3.78 17.19
C MET A 1 26.93 -4.49 17.88
N ASP A 2 26.05 -3.74 18.53
CA ASP A 2 25.04 -4.32 19.41
C ASP A 2 24.02 -5.10 18.58
N GLU A 3 23.78 -6.37 18.92
CA GLU A 3 22.81 -7.24 18.24
C GLU A 3 21.40 -6.61 18.22
N ALA A 4 21.07 -5.84 19.26
CA ALA A 4 19.87 -5.01 19.35
C ALA A 4 19.83 -3.89 18.29
N MET A 5 20.97 -3.30 17.95
CA MET A 5 21.06 -2.31 16.88
C MET A 5 20.77 -2.97 15.52
N ILE A 6 21.29 -4.17 15.28
CA ILE A 6 21.03 -4.92 14.05
C ILE A 6 19.54 -5.29 13.95
N GLY A 7 18.96 -5.83 15.03
CA GLY A 7 17.54 -6.18 15.06
C GLY A 7 16.61 -4.98 14.83
N SER A 8 16.89 -3.85 15.48
CA SER A 8 16.09 -2.63 15.30
C SER A 8 16.24 -2.00 13.91
N LEU A 9 17.43 -2.07 13.30
CA LEU A 9 17.63 -1.66 11.90
C LEU A 9 16.78 -2.50 10.95
N ILE A 10 16.83 -3.83 11.05
CA ILE A 10 16.03 -4.74 10.23
C ILE A 10 14.53 -4.43 10.40
N ALA A 11 14.08 -4.29 11.65
CA ALA A 11 12.67 -3.99 11.94
C ALA A 11 12.23 -2.65 11.33
N SER A 12 13.07 -1.61 11.43
CA SER A 12 12.79 -0.30 10.84
C SER A 12 12.76 -0.36 9.32
N THR A 13 13.73 -1.04 8.70
CA THR A 13 13.79 -1.24 7.25
C THR A 13 12.53 -1.91 6.72
N LEU A 14 12.07 -3.00 7.34
CA LEU A 14 10.86 -3.71 6.93
C LEU A 14 9.61 -2.83 7.07
N ARG A 15 9.48 -2.11 8.20
CA ARG A 15 8.33 -1.25 8.46
C ARG A 15 8.21 -0.09 7.47
N VAL A 16 9.33 0.59 7.18
CA VAL A 16 9.36 1.74 6.27
C VAL A 16 9.27 1.31 4.80
N SER A 17 9.85 0.17 4.43
CA SER A 17 9.79 -0.34 3.05
C SER A 17 8.43 -0.93 2.67
N THR A 18 7.65 -1.45 3.62
CA THR A 18 6.34 -2.08 3.36
C THR A 18 5.39 -1.22 2.50
N PRO A 19 5.08 0.04 2.84
CA PRO A 19 4.22 0.87 1.99
C PRO A 19 4.84 1.16 0.62
N LEU A 20 6.17 1.27 0.52
CA LEU A 20 6.87 1.46 -0.74
C LEU A 20 6.80 0.23 -1.65
N ILE A 21 6.91 -0.99 -1.07
CA ILE A 21 6.76 -2.25 -1.81
C ILE A 21 5.35 -2.36 -2.37
N LEU A 22 4.32 -2.11 -1.55
CA LEU A 22 2.92 -2.17 -1.99
C LEU A 22 2.64 -1.14 -3.10
N CYS A 23 3.15 0.08 -2.95
CA CYS A 23 3.06 1.12 -3.98
C CYS A 23 3.77 0.73 -5.28
N ALA A 24 4.99 0.21 -5.19
CA ALA A 24 5.76 -0.23 -6.36
C ALA A 24 5.08 -1.40 -7.10
N LEU A 25 4.47 -2.33 -6.37
CA LEU A 25 3.71 -3.43 -6.98
C LEU A 25 2.44 -2.93 -7.68
N ALA A 26 1.74 -1.95 -7.11
CA ALA A 26 0.60 -1.30 -7.75
C ALA A 26 1.01 -0.59 -9.05
N GLY A 27 2.10 0.20 -9.00
CA GLY A 27 2.66 0.87 -10.17
C GLY A 27 3.12 -0.11 -11.25
N LEU A 28 3.83 -1.18 -10.86
CA LEU A 28 4.26 -2.24 -11.79
C LEU A 28 3.06 -2.85 -12.54
N LEU A 29 1.98 -3.20 -11.82
CA LEU A 29 0.79 -3.77 -12.45
C LEU A 29 0.09 -2.77 -13.36
N SER A 30 0.02 -1.49 -12.95
CA SER A 30 -0.58 -0.42 -13.75
C SER A 30 0.20 -0.19 -15.05
N GLU A 31 1.51 0.03 -14.97
CA GLU A 31 2.37 0.27 -16.14
C GLU A 31 2.35 -0.92 -17.10
N ARG A 32 2.34 -2.14 -16.55
CA ARG A 32 2.32 -3.35 -17.37
C ARG A 32 0.98 -3.59 -18.04
N SER A 33 -0.06 -2.89 -17.62
CA SER A 33 -1.36 -2.85 -18.28
C SER A 33 -1.48 -1.71 -19.32
N GLY A 34 -0.44 -0.88 -19.47
CA GLY A 34 -0.40 0.25 -20.41
C GLY A 34 -0.89 1.58 -19.83
N VAL A 35 -1.05 1.66 -18.50
CA VAL A 35 -1.46 2.89 -17.80
C VAL A 35 -0.36 3.29 -16.81
N ILE A 36 0.26 4.44 -17.02
CA ILE A 36 1.25 5.02 -16.12
C ILE A 36 0.51 5.78 -15.01
N ASP A 37 0.71 5.35 -13.77
CA ASP A 37 0.02 5.90 -12.61
C ASP A 37 0.95 6.75 -11.75
N ILE A 38 1.11 8.02 -12.13
CA ILE A 38 1.88 9.01 -11.34
C ILE A 38 1.09 9.45 -10.09
N GLY A 39 -0.19 9.12 -10.01
CA GLY A 39 -1.09 9.50 -8.91
C GLY A 39 -0.97 8.65 -7.64
N LEU A 40 -0.01 7.71 -7.59
CA LEU A 40 0.13 6.76 -6.47
C LEU A 40 0.41 7.44 -5.13
N GLU A 41 1.21 8.52 -5.12
CA GLU A 41 1.50 9.27 -3.89
C GLU A 41 0.24 9.87 -3.27
N GLY A 42 -0.61 10.49 -4.09
CA GLY A 42 -1.90 11.03 -3.66
C GLY A 42 -2.87 9.95 -3.20
N LYS A 43 -2.89 8.81 -3.88
CA LYS A 43 -3.69 7.64 -3.47
C LYS A 43 -3.25 7.09 -2.12
N MET A 44 -1.94 7.02 -1.86
CA MET A 44 -1.40 6.64 -0.55
C MET A 44 -1.80 7.64 0.53
N LEU A 45 -1.72 8.94 0.24
CA LEU A 45 -2.09 10.00 1.17
C LEU A 45 -3.58 9.94 1.54
N PHE A 46 -4.47 9.79 0.55
CA PHE A 46 -5.89 9.60 0.78
C PHE A 46 -6.19 8.31 1.56
N ALA A 47 -5.51 7.21 1.24
CA ALA A 47 -5.67 5.95 1.97
C ALA A 47 -5.25 6.08 3.44
N ALA A 48 -4.12 6.73 3.71
CA ALA A 48 -3.63 6.98 5.05
C ALA A 48 -4.60 7.85 5.86
N PHE A 49 -5.09 8.95 5.24
CA PHE A 49 -6.09 9.81 5.85
C PHE A 49 -7.39 9.06 6.14
N ALA A 50 -7.90 8.30 5.17
CA ALA A 50 -9.13 7.53 5.29
C ALA A 50 -9.02 6.45 6.38
N ALA A 51 -7.89 5.74 6.45
CA ALA A 51 -7.61 4.77 7.50
C ALA A 51 -7.60 5.44 8.89
N GLY A 52 -6.92 6.58 9.04
CA GLY A 52 -6.86 7.32 10.30
C GLY A 52 -8.23 7.83 10.73
N ALA A 53 -8.96 8.49 9.83
CA ALA A 53 -10.29 9.02 10.09
C ALA A 53 -11.30 7.93 10.45
N ALA A 54 -11.32 6.82 9.71
CA ALA A 54 -12.15 5.67 10.00
C ALA A 54 -11.74 4.96 11.30
N GLY A 55 -10.44 4.87 11.59
CA GLY A 55 -9.94 4.30 12.83
C GLY A 55 -10.42 5.07 14.06
N VAL A 56 -10.43 6.41 13.98
CA VAL A 56 -10.98 7.27 15.04
C VAL A 56 -12.50 7.15 15.13
N ALA A 57 -13.21 7.16 14.00
CA ALA A 57 -14.66 7.17 13.98
C ALA A 57 -15.30 5.83 14.40
N PHE A 58 -14.72 4.71 13.97
CA PHE A 58 -15.31 3.37 14.14
C PHE A 58 -14.60 2.53 15.20
N GLY A 59 -13.40 2.90 15.63
CA GLY A 59 -12.66 2.12 16.63
C GLY A 59 -12.27 0.70 16.16
N SER A 60 -12.23 0.44 14.85
CA SER A 60 -11.95 -0.90 14.30
C SER A 60 -10.90 -0.85 13.20
N THR A 61 -9.82 -1.62 13.37
CA THR A 61 -8.75 -1.78 12.37
C THR A 61 -9.29 -2.33 11.05
N ALA A 62 -10.20 -3.30 11.10
CA ALA A 62 -10.75 -3.94 9.90
C ALA A 62 -11.56 -2.94 9.07
N ILE A 63 -12.41 -2.14 9.72
CA ILE A 63 -13.21 -1.11 9.05
C ILE A 63 -12.30 -0.04 8.46
N ALA A 64 -11.28 0.40 9.21
CA ALA A 64 -10.31 1.37 8.73
C ALA A 64 -9.57 0.89 7.46
N LEU A 65 -9.14 -0.38 7.44
CA LEU A 65 -8.50 -0.98 6.27
C LEU A 65 -9.45 -1.09 5.07
N LEU A 66 -10.69 -1.53 5.28
CA LEU A 66 -11.68 -1.63 4.21
C LEU A 66 -12.00 -0.28 3.58
N ILE A 67 -12.17 0.76 4.41
CA ILE A 67 -12.42 2.13 3.94
C ILE A 67 -11.20 2.66 3.16
N ALA A 68 -9.98 2.46 3.67
CA ALA A 68 -8.77 2.88 2.98
C ALA A 68 -8.62 2.21 1.61
N MET A 69 -8.82 0.89 1.53
CA MET A 69 -8.81 0.15 0.26
C MET A 69 -9.90 0.65 -0.69
N GLY A 70 -11.11 0.89 -0.18
CA GLY A 70 -12.23 1.43 -0.96
C GLY A 70 -11.89 2.78 -1.59
N VAL A 71 -11.34 3.71 -0.81
CA VAL A 71 -10.90 5.03 -1.31
C VAL A 71 -9.84 4.89 -2.39
N THR A 72 -8.83 4.05 -2.20
CA THR A 72 -7.77 3.84 -3.21
C THR A 72 -8.31 3.21 -4.49
N VAL A 73 -9.23 2.24 -4.39
CA VAL A 73 -9.89 1.62 -5.55
C VAL A 73 -10.70 2.66 -6.31
N LEU A 74 -11.47 3.51 -5.63
CA LEU A 74 -12.24 4.58 -6.27
C LEU A 74 -11.35 5.57 -7.01
N LEU A 75 -10.24 6.02 -6.40
CA LEU A 75 -9.30 6.91 -7.05
C LEU A 75 -8.58 6.26 -8.23
N SER A 76 -8.27 4.96 -8.13
CA SER A 76 -7.68 4.21 -9.23
C SER A 76 -8.67 4.00 -10.37
N TRP A 77 -9.94 3.77 -10.05
CA TRP A 77 -11.00 3.68 -11.03
C TRP A 77 -11.25 5.01 -11.74
N LEU A 78 -11.24 6.14 -11.00
CA LEU A 78 -11.30 7.48 -11.58
C LEU A 78 -10.15 7.73 -12.55
N HIS A 79 -8.92 7.39 -12.16
CA HIS A 79 -7.75 7.52 -13.02
C HIS A 79 -7.87 6.67 -14.29
N GLY A 80 -8.23 5.39 -14.12
CA GLY A 80 -8.45 4.48 -15.24
C GLY A 80 -9.57 4.94 -16.16
N PHE A 81 -10.68 5.44 -15.63
CA PHE A 81 -11.77 6.00 -16.42
C PHE A 81 -11.32 7.21 -17.25
N ALA A 82 -10.60 8.15 -16.64
CA ALA A 82 -10.06 9.31 -17.35
C ALA A 82 -9.09 8.91 -18.47
N CYS A 83 -8.17 7.98 -18.20
CA CYS A 83 -7.09 7.64 -19.12
C CYS A 83 -7.52 6.63 -20.19
N VAL A 84 -8.30 5.61 -19.81
CA VAL A 84 -8.70 4.51 -20.71
C VAL A 84 -9.97 4.86 -21.47
N SER A 85 -11.03 5.31 -20.79
CA SER A 85 -12.32 5.58 -21.42
C SER A 85 -12.31 6.91 -22.18
N HIS A 86 -11.67 7.94 -21.62
CA HIS A 86 -11.64 9.28 -22.21
C HIS A 86 -10.34 9.63 -22.93
N ARG A 87 -9.36 8.72 -22.98
CA ARG A 87 -8.04 8.96 -23.60
C ARG A 87 -7.36 10.22 -23.05
N GLY A 88 -7.59 10.51 -21.78
CA GLY A 88 -6.96 11.62 -21.07
C GLY A 88 -5.47 11.38 -20.87
N ASP A 89 -4.72 12.47 -20.74
CA ASP A 89 -3.30 12.41 -20.42
C ASP A 89 -3.08 11.82 -19.01
N GLN A 90 -2.35 10.71 -18.96
CA GLN A 90 -2.09 9.94 -17.75
C GLN A 90 -1.27 10.72 -16.73
N VAL A 91 -0.32 11.54 -17.19
CA VAL A 91 0.49 12.42 -16.35
C VAL A 91 -0.38 13.49 -15.72
N VAL A 92 -1.22 14.15 -16.53
CA VAL A 92 -2.12 15.21 -16.03
C VAL A 92 -3.12 14.65 -15.00
N SER A 93 -3.74 13.50 -15.29
CA SER A 93 -4.66 12.86 -14.35
C SER A 93 -3.97 12.45 -13.05
N GLY A 94 -2.79 11.84 -13.13
CA GLY A 94 -2.01 11.44 -11.96
C GLY A 94 -1.58 12.63 -11.10
N VAL A 95 -1.05 13.69 -11.72
CA VAL A 95 -0.67 14.93 -11.02
C VAL A 95 -1.89 15.60 -10.38
N ALA A 96 -3.04 15.62 -11.06
CA ALA A 96 -4.27 16.14 -10.49
C ALA A 96 -4.69 15.37 -9.24
N ILE A 97 -4.62 14.03 -9.25
CA ILE A 97 -4.90 13.20 -8.07
C ILE A 97 -3.97 13.55 -6.91
N ASN A 98 -2.66 13.73 -7.18
CA ASN A 98 -1.70 14.11 -6.14
C ASN A 98 -2.01 15.49 -5.54
N ILE A 99 -2.28 16.51 -6.37
CA ILE A 99 -2.60 17.86 -5.90
C ILE A 99 -3.89 17.85 -5.08
N ILE A 100 -4.93 17.16 -5.56
CA ILE A 100 -6.20 17.02 -4.86
C ILE A 100 -5.99 16.32 -3.52
N ALA A 101 -5.18 15.26 -3.47
CA ALA A 101 -4.88 14.56 -2.22
C ALA A 101 -4.25 15.50 -1.20
N VAL A 102 -3.17 16.20 -1.56
CA VAL A 102 -2.47 17.12 -0.66
C VAL A 102 -3.42 18.17 -0.10
N GLY A 103 -4.23 18.80 -0.95
CA GLY A 103 -5.18 19.83 -0.52
C GLY A 103 -6.33 19.27 0.31
N MET A 104 -7.01 18.23 -0.19
CA MET A 104 -8.21 17.69 0.43
C MET A 104 -7.92 17.01 1.76
N THR A 105 -6.86 16.21 1.90
CA THR A 105 -6.58 15.56 3.18
C THR A 105 -6.23 16.58 4.26
N ALA A 106 -5.54 17.66 3.90
CA ALA A 106 -5.26 18.74 4.83
C ALA A 106 -6.54 19.50 5.24
N VAL A 107 -7.36 19.91 4.27
CA VAL A 107 -8.62 20.64 4.52
C VAL A 107 -9.59 19.79 5.33
N LEU A 108 -9.81 18.53 4.96
CA LEU A 108 -10.68 17.61 5.71
C LEU A 108 -10.12 17.32 7.09
N GLY A 109 -8.80 17.16 7.24
CA GLY A 109 -8.17 17.00 8.55
C GLY A 109 -8.41 18.19 9.49
N ILE A 110 -8.34 19.42 8.96
CA ILE A 110 -8.69 20.63 9.73
C ILE A 110 -10.18 20.66 10.04
N ALA A 111 -11.04 20.47 9.04
CA ALA A 111 -12.49 20.61 9.16
C ALA A 111 -13.11 19.56 10.10
N TRP A 112 -12.60 18.33 10.11
CA TRP A 112 -13.16 17.24 10.92
C TRP A 112 -12.52 17.11 12.30
N PHE A 113 -11.23 17.43 12.44
CA PHE A 113 -10.49 17.12 13.66
C PHE A 113 -9.86 18.33 14.35
N ALA A 114 -9.78 19.48 13.68
CA ALA A 114 -9.18 20.71 14.20
C ALA A 114 -7.73 20.53 14.73
N GLN A 115 -6.98 19.54 14.22
CA GLN A 115 -5.58 19.26 14.60
C GLN A 115 -4.60 19.58 13.45
N GLY A 116 -4.71 20.78 12.88
CA GLY A 116 -3.73 21.27 11.89
C GLY A 116 -3.60 20.39 10.63
N GLY A 117 -4.67 19.70 10.22
CA GLY A 117 -4.68 18.82 9.06
C GLY A 117 -4.32 17.37 9.35
N GLN A 118 -4.09 17.01 10.62
CA GLN A 118 -3.80 15.64 11.04
C GLN A 118 -5.04 14.94 11.59
N THR A 119 -5.12 13.62 11.39
CA THR A 119 -6.08 12.76 12.09
C THR A 119 -5.61 12.54 13.53
N PRO A 120 -6.51 12.50 14.53
CA PRO A 120 -6.16 12.18 15.90
C PRO A 120 -5.43 10.83 16.01
N PRO A 121 -4.55 10.67 17.01
CA PRO A 121 -3.90 9.38 17.25
C PRO A 121 -4.95 8.32 17.60
N VAL A 122 -4.94 7.21 16.87
CA VAL A 122 -5.82 6.06 17.13
C VAL A 122 -5.34 5.27 18.35
N SER A 123 -6.27 4.70 19.11
CA SER A 123 -5.96 3.87 20.28
C SER A 123 -5.19 2.60 19.89
N ASN A 124 -4.47 2.00 20.86
CA ASN A 124 -3.67 0.79 20.61
C ASN A 124 -4.51 -0.42 20.16
N GLU A 125 -5.82 -0.42 20.42
CA GLU A 125 -6.75 -1.46 19.96
C GLU A 125 -7.01 -1.38 18.45
N VAL A 126 -6.96 -0.17 17.88
CA VAL A 126 -7.16 0.07 16.44
C VAL A 126 -5.86 -0.07 15.66
N ARG A 127 -4.71 0.08 16.32
CA ARG A 127 -3.39 -0.06 15.69
C ARG A 127 -3.14 -1.51 15.33
N MET A 128 -2.58 -1.75 14.13
CA MET A 128 -2.19 -3.09 13.73
C MET A 128 -1.08 -3.63 14.63
N GLN A 129 -1.39 -4.68 15.37
CA GLN A 129 -0.46 -5.36 16.27
C GLN A 129 0.38 -6.40 15.52
N ALA A 130 1.40 -6.93 16.20
CA ALA A 130 2.22 -8.01 15.66
C ALA A 130 1.36 -9.24 15.36
N LEU A 131 1.62 -9.91 14.23
CA LEU A 131 0.83 -11.07 13.81
C LEU A 131 1.06 -12.29 14.71
N MET A 132 2.29 -12.45 15.22
CA MET A 132 2.73 -13.63 15.97
C MET A 132 3.38 -13.25 17.32
N PRO A 133 2.64 -12.59 18.23
CA PRO A 133 3.21 -12.08 19.48
C PRO A 133 3.79 -13.20 20.36
N GLY A 134 3.12 -14.35 20.45
CA GLY A 134 3.61 -15.49 21.24
C GLY A 134 4.91 -16.12 20.71
N LEU A 135 5.16 -16.05 19.39
CA LEU A 135 6.42 -16.53 18.82
C LEU A 135 7.57 -15.55 19.10
N VAL A 136 7.27 -14.25 19.14
CA VAL A 136 8.25 -13.23 19.56
C VAL A 136 8.64 -13.47 21.01
N GLU A 137 7.67 -13.65 21.91
CA GLU A 137 7.92 -13.93 23.33
C GLU A 137 8.74 -15.21 23.55
N ALA A 138 8.47 -16.27 22.79
CA ALA A 138 9.21 -17.54 22.88
C ALA A 138 10.70 -17.41 22.49
N VAL A 139 11.03 -16.51 21.56
CA VAL A 139 12.40 -16.37 21.02
C VAL A 139 13.18 -15.27 21.74
N GLN A 140 12.51 -14.38 22.48
CA GLN A 140 13.14 -13.27 23.23
C GLN A 140 14.18 -13.72 24.26
N GLY A 141 14.04 -14.91 24.84
CA GLY A 141 14.96 -15.44 25.85
C GLY A 141 16.31 -15.92 25.30
N ILE A 142 16.48 -16.02 23.98
CA ILE A 142 17.70 -16.52 23.35
C ILE A 142 18.61 -15.34 22.95
N PRO A 143 19.82 -15.20 23.52
CA PRO A 143 20.76 -14.15 23.13
C PRO A 143 21.10 -14.25 21.63
N VAL A 144 21.35 -13.12 20.96
CA VAL A 144 21.49 -12.98 19.49
C VAL A 144 20.21 -13.25 18.69
N LEU A 145 19.62 -14.46 18.84
CA LEU A 145 18.47 -14.91 18.05
C LEU A 145 17.19 -14.13 18.40
N GLY A 146 16.95 -13.86 19.67
CA GLY A 146 15.80 -13.05 20.12
C GLY A 146 15.86 -11.62 19.64
N GLN A 147 17.05 -11.02 19.62
CA GLN A 147 17.23 -9.63 19.20
C GLN A 147 17.19 -9.49 17.68
N VAL A 148 17.87 -10.36 16.94
CA VAL A 148 17.95 -10.24 15.48
C VAL A 148 16.72 -10.83 14.78
N ILE A 149 16.29 -12.04 15.15
CA ILE A 149 15.15 -12.71 14.50
C ILE A 149 13.83 -12.32 15.16
N GLY A 150 13.78 -12.36 16.49
CA GLY A 150 12.58 -12.00 17.25
C GLY A 150 12.15 -10.55 17.02
N GLN A 151 13.02 -9.58 17.31
CA GLN A 151 12.70 -8.17 17.08
C GLN A 151 12.76 -7.79 15.60
N GLY A 152 13.74 -8.31 14.84
CA GLY A 152 13.93 -7.91 13.44
C GLY A 152 12.86 -8.41 12.48
N LEU A 153 12.49 -9.70 12.54
CA LEU A 153 11.60 -10.35 11.57
C LEU A 153 10.21 -10.68 12.13
N LEU A 154 10.10 -11.12 13.38
CA LEU A 154 8.85 -11.68 13.91
C LEU A 154 7.90 -10.62 14.51
N SER A 155 8.41 -9.43 14.83
CA SER A 155 7.67 -8.36 15.52
C SER A 155 6.73 -7.53 14.63
N HIS A 156 6.54 -7.94 13.37
CA HIS A 156 5.76 -7.17 12.40
C HIS A 156 4.28 -7.50 12.36
N ASN A 157 3.50 -6.55 11.86
CA ASN A 157 2.07 -6.74 11.61
C ASN A 157 1.82 -7.53 10.31
N ALA A 158 0.56 -7.91 10.08
CA ALA A 158 0.15 -8.69 8.93
C ALA A 158 0.53 -8.05 7.58
N LEU A 159 0.52 -6.72 7.45
CA LEU A 159 0.78 -6.03 6.17
C LEU A 159 2.22 -6.21 5.70
N VAL A 160 3.19 -6.29 6.61
CA VAL A 160 4.61 -6.53 6.24
C VAL A 160 4.74 -7.89 5.56
N TYR A 161 4.18 -8.93 6.17
CA TYR A 161 4.23 -10.29 5.62
C TYR A 161 3.45 -10.40 4.32
N VAL A 162 2.29 -9.75 4.22
CA VAL A 162 1.51 -9.67 2.98
C VAL A 162 2.31 -8.98 1.88
N ALA A 163 2.96 -7.84 2.15
CA ALA A 163 3.78 -7.14 1.16
C ALA A 163 4.93 -8.01 0.66
N LEU A 164 5.64 -8.70 1.56
CA LEU A 164 6.72 -9.62 1.19
C LEU A 164 6.22 -10.82 0.37
N LEU A 165 5.05 -11.36 0.71
CA LEU A 165 4.42 -12.46 -0.04
C LEU A 165 3.91 -12.01 -1.41
N LEU A 166 3.42 -10.77 -1.52
CA LEU A 166 2.92 -10.22 -2.77
C LEU A 166 4.02 -10.05 -3.83
N VAL A 167 5.27 -9.84 -3.43
CA VAL A 167 6.39 -9.72 -4.39
C VAL A 167 6.52 -10.98 -5.28
N PRO A 168 6.77 -12.19 -4.75
CA PRO A 168 6.82 -13.40 -5.57
C PRO A 168 5.46 -13.76 -6.16
N ALA A 169 4.34 -13.43 -5.50
CA ALA A 169 3.01 -13.69 -6.04
C ALA A 169 2.72 -12.88 -7.31
N VAL A 170 3.06 -11.58 -7.33
CA VAL A 170 2.93 -10.71 -8.51
C VAL A 170 3.89 -11.15 -9.60
N TRP A 171 5.13 -11.50 -9.26
CA TRP A 171 6.06 -12.08 -10.22
C TRP A 171 5.48 -13.34 -10.88
N TRP A 172 4.96 -14.28 -10.08
CA TRP A 172 4.32 -15.49 -10.60
C TRP A 172 3.12 -15.16 -11.48
N LEU A 173 2.22 -14.27 -11.01
CA LEU A 173 1.06 -13.82 -11.77
C LEU A 173 1.47 -13.30 -13.15
N MET A 174 2.48 -12.42 -13.20
CA MET A 174 2.91 -11.75 -14.44
C MET A 174 3.63 -12.67 -15.43
N PHE A 175 4.48 -13.56 -14.93
CA PHE A 175 5.40 -14.33 -15.77
C PHE A 175 5.03 -15.80 -15.93
N ARG A 176 4.15 -16.34 -15.08
CA ARG A 176 3.78 -17.76 -15.07
C ARG A 176 2.29 -18.02 -15.35
N THR A 177 1.47 -16.98 -15.57
CA THR A 177 0.04 -17.16 -15.86
C THR A 177 -0.39 -16.59 -17.22
N ARG A 178 -1.50 -17.10 -17.75
CA ARG A 178 -2.14 -16.58 -18.97
C ARG A 178 -2.62 -15.15 -18.79
N PHE A 179 -3.16 -14.81 -17.61
CA PHE A 179 -3.57 -13.45 -17.28
C PHE A 179 -2.38 -12.49 -17.39
N GLY A 180 -1.24 -12.81 -16.79
CA GLY A 180 -0.03 -11.99 -16.85
C GLY A 180 0.51 -11.80 -18.26
N LEU A 181 0.41 -12.83 -19.12
CA LEU A 181 0.79 -12.73 -20.53
C LEU A 181 -0.14 -11.78 -21.31
N ARG A 182 -1.46 -11.89 -21.09
CA ARG A 182 -2.44 -10.98 -21.69
C ARG A 182 -2.28 -9.54 -21.22
N LEU A 183 -2.11 -9.35 -19.91
CA LEU A 183 -1.92 -8.04 -19.30
C LEU A 183 -0.73 -7.30 -19.95
N ARG A 184 0.42 -7.98 -20.05
CA ARG A 184 1.62 -7.42 -20.68
C ARG A 184 1.44 -7.16 -22.17
N ALA A 185 0.76 -8.06 -22.89
CA ALA A 185 0.47 -7.86 -24.31
C ALA A 185 -0.43 -6.64 -24.54
N VAL A 186 -1.44 -6.43 -23.67
CA VAL A 186 -2.31 -5.23 -23.72
C VAL A 186 -1.48 -3.97 -23.47
N GLY A 187 -0.58 -4.01 -22.48
CA GLY A 187 0.31 -2.89 -22.19
C GLY A 187 1.28 -2.55 -23.32
N GLU A 188 1.69 -3.53 -24.14
CA GLU A 188 2.53 -3.29 -25.32
C GLU A 188 1.73 -2.76 -26.52
N ASN A 189 0.61 -3.40 -26.85
CA ASN A 189 -0.27 -2.93 -27.92
C ASN A 189 -1.70 -3.47 -27.77
N ALA A 190 -2.56 -2.70 -27.10
CA ALA A 190 -3.96 -3.04 -26.89
C ALA A 190 -4.73 -3.33 -28.19
N HIS A 191 -4.44 -2.63 -29.28
CA HIS A 191 -5.12 -2.84 -30.57
C HIS A 191 -4.78 -4.20 -31.20
N MET A 192 -3.56 -4.68 -31.02
CA MET A 192 -3.16 -6.00 -31.55
C MET A 192 -3.78 -7.14 -30.75
N VAL A 193 -3.94 -6.95 -29.44
CA VAL A 193 -4.61 -7.92 -28.58
C VAL A 193 -6.10 -8.01 -28.92
N ASP A 194 -6.77 -6.87 -29.11
CA ASP A 194 -8.18 -6.80 -29.51
C ASP A 194 -8.40 -7.45 -30.89
N ALA A 195 -7.51 -7.19 -31.86
CA ALA A 195 -7.53 -7.83 -33.18
C ALA A 195 -7.32 -9.36 -33.11
N ALA A 196 -6.60 -9.85 -32.10
CA ALA A 196 -6.42 -11.28 -31.84
C ALA A 196 -7.61 -11.92 -31.11
N GLY A 197 -8.65 -11.15 -30.75
CA GLY A 197 -9.86 -11.61 -30.08
C GLY A 197 -9.67 -11.98 -28.60
N VAL A 198 -8.70 -11.34 -27.93
CA VAL A 198 -8.31 -11.62 -26.54
C VAL A 198 -8.73 -10.51 -25.60
#